data_AF-A0A2S6GYE9-F1
#
_entry.id   AF-A0A2S6GYE9-F1
#
_cell.length_a   1.000
_cell.length_b   1.000
_cell.length_c   1.000
_cell.angle_alpha   90.00
_cell.angle_beta   90.00
_cell.angle_gamma   90.00
#
_symmetry.space_group_name_H-M   'P 1'
#
loop_
_entity.id
_entity.type
_entity.pdbx_description
1 polymer ?
#
loop_
_entity_poly.entity_id
_entity_poly.type
_entity_poly.pdbx_seq_one_letter_code
_entity_poly.pdbx_strand_id
1 'polypeptide(L)'
;MHSRHTQAYRVTMAKFDDRLINGNQGAVLYLSRPANKTLSIRNATGTIEASSGSAALVVNLASYEKNLDELLQAAVALAQQALDRWAIHGNMSRVLDPSEDRHILWWSDSSVGRSCRMHTSYGLTMTLSAEAQVQDSNGNIRPSLPPSPPAWHLSFRYFRLAQSTTDMVDAFRNYYLALEAILSTIEPPPLRADGRPAGKEKDWLDAAFRAAAKLVNFADYAPPNTPNPDKFVRSDIYANARTLTFHAKAGALVMLPHEHQTRQRLRTSVKRLRQLYLDLTQASLGFRHIGGGGLTTSGFEMLASTYEGHAHLYVSSQPVQERRPGEPVTPDDLLAIPMFRSADQSDDTHVTFSGKIPLKDTSTRVRQFGVADQANTLIYEDLGATLDLEGFAHAEVVFDFRHDGASGTGIRHHS
;
A
#
# COMPACT_ATOMS: atom_id res chain seq x y z
N MET A 1 34.70 5.56 56.83
CA MET A 1 34.22 6.23 55.60
C MET A 1 34.20 5.21 54.47
N HIS A 2 33.05 4.58 54.20
CA HIS A 2 32.87 3.72 53.03
C HIS A 2 32.15 4.55 51.96
N SER A 3 32.90 4.94 50.93
CA SER A 3 32.36 5.60 49.74
C SER A 3 31.45 4.62 49.01
N ARG A 4 30.14 4.82 49.10
CA ARG A 4 29.17 4.15 48.22
C ARG A 4 29.31 4.79 46.85
N HIS A 5 30.03 4.14 45.95
CA HIS A 5 29.96 4.45 44.52
C HIS A 5 28.54 4.13 44.05
N THR A 6 27.72 5.17 43.93
CA THR A 6 26.45 5.10 43.21
C THR A 6 26.78 4.89 41.74
N GLN A 7 26.83 3.63 41.32
CA GLN A 7 26.95 3.26 39.92
C GLN A 7 25.70 3.77 39.23
N ALA A 8 25.84 4.87 38.48
CA ALA A 8 24.75 5.40 37.68
C ALA A 8 24.38 4.34 36.66
N TYR A 9 23.24 3.68 36.86
CA TYR A 9 22.63 2.82 35.87
C TYR A 9 22.34 3.70 34.65
N ARG A 10 23.21 3.61 33.63
CA ARG A 10 22.87 4.12 32.31
C ARG A 10 21.69 3.28 31.85
N VAL A 11 20.50 3.87 31.90
CA VAL A 11 19.35 3.34 31.19
C VAL A 11 19.70 3.48 29.71
N THR A 12 20.23 2.43 29.12
CA THR A 12 20.46 2.41 27.69
C THR A 12 19.12 2.39 26.98
N MET A 13 19.01 3.18 25.92
CA MET A 13 17.77 3.42 25.22
C MET A 13 17.94 3.02 23.77
N ALA A 14 16.96 2.30 23.23
CA ALA A 14 16.83 2.00 21.81
C ALA A 14 17.00 3.25 20.95
N LYS A 15 17.59 3.07 19.77
CA LYS A 15 17.88 4.14 18.81
C LYS A 15 17.57 3.72 17.39
N PHE A 16 17.27 4.71 16.57
CA PHE A 16 17.24 4.56 15.12
C PHE A 16 18.10 5.66 14.50
N ASP A 17 19.25 5.30 13.93
CA ASP A 17 20.18 6.27 13.33
C ASP A 17 20.62 7.34 14.35
N ASP A 18 21.09 6.89 15.51
CA ASP A 18 21.44 7.71 16.70
C ASP A 18 20.31 8.55 17.33
N ARG A 19 19.13 8.61 16.72
CA ARG A 19 17.94 9.23 17.31
C ARG A 19 17.34 8.32 18.35
N LEU A 20 16.96 8.90 19.49
CA LEU A 20 16.39 8.16 20.59
C LEU A 20 14.97 7.71 20.27
N ILE A 21 14.74 6.41 20.37
CA ILE A 21 13.39 5.83 20.44
C ILE A 21 12.98 5.97 21.91
N ASN A 22 12.30 7.06 22.21
CA ASN A 22 11.88 7.41 23.57
C ASN A 22 10.38 7.12 23.79
N GLY A 23 9.95 7.25 25.04
CA GLY A 23 8.54 7.07 25.40
C GLY A 23 8.04 5.63 25.33
N ASN A 24 6.75 5.49 25.63
CA ASN A 24 6.08 4.19 25.69
C ASN A 24 5.64 3.70 24.31
N GLN A 25 5.36 4.58 23.35
CA GLN A 25 4.85 4.21 22.04
C GLN A 25 5.35 5.15 20.94
N GLY A 26 5.39 4.66 19.71
CA GLY A 26 5.75 5.47 18.54
C GLY A 26 6.08 4.63 17.32
N ALA A 27 6.56 5.31 16.28
CA ALA A 27 6.86 4.68 15.00
C ALA A 27 8.12 5.24 14.31
N VAL A 28 8.77 4.40 13.51
CA VAL A 28 9.62 4.84 12.41
C VAL A 28 8.79 4.75 11.13
N LEU A 29 8.62 5.89 10.47
CA LEU A 29 7.95 6.01 9.18
C LEU A 29 8.97 6.42 8.12
N TYR A 30 8.69 6.15 6.85
CA TYR A 30 9.63 6.42 5.77
C TYR A 30 9.11 7.50 4.82
N LEU A 31 10.01 8.35 4.36
CA LEU A 31 9.80 9.34 3.31
C LEU A 31 10.16 8.70 1.97
N SER A 32 9.38 9.04 0.94
CA SER A 32 9.67 8.70 -0.46
C SER A 32 11.05 9.11 -0.97
N ARG A 33 11.67 10.10 -0.31
CA ARG A 33 13.06 10.51 -0.53
C ARG A 33 13.67 10.98 0.78
N PRO A 34 14.99 10.81 0.97
CA PRO A 34 15.68 11.33 2.14
C PRO A 34 15.38 12.80 2.44
N ALA A 35 15.31 13.13 3.73
CA ALA A 35 15.24 14.49 4.20
C ALA A 35 16.52 15.24 3.80
N ASN A 36 16.39 16.50 3.40
CA ASN A 36 17.53 17.36 3.06
C ASN A 36 17.99 18.23 4.24
N LYS A 37 17.30 18.14 5.38
CA LYS A 37 17.59 18.89 6.61
C LYS A 37 17.25 18.03 7.82
N THR A 38 17.96 18.26 8.92
CA THR A 38 17.59 17.73 10.24
C THR A 38 16.58 18.68 10.86
N LEU A 39 15.41 18.17 11.21
CA LEU A 39 14.27 18.95 11.72
C LEU A 39 13.60 18.19 12.86
N SER A 40 13.09 18.92 13.85
CA SER A 40 12.32 18.34 14.95
C SER A 40 11.11 19.23 15.27
N ILE A 41 9.99 18.60 15.63
CA ILE A 41 8.83 19.26 16.21
C ILE A 41 8.45 18.51 17.48
N ARG A 42 8.13 19.27 18.54
CA ARG A 42 7.53 18.78 19.78
C ARG A 42 6.22 19.52 20.02
N ASN A 43 5.17 18.79 20.34
CA ASN A 43 3.87 19.35 20.70
C ASN A 43 3.20 18.46 21.78
N ALA A 44 1.91 18.70 22.04
CA ALA A 44 1.15 17.93 23.03
C ALA A 44 0.90 16.46 22.62
N THR A 45 0.94 16.12 21.33
CA THR A 45 0.68 14.77 20.84
C THR A 45 1.95 13.93 20.72
N GLY A 46 3.13 14.55 20.67
CA GLY A 46 4.39 13.82 20.64
C GLY A 46 5.58 14.64 20.14
N THR A 47 6.64 13.92 19.78
CA THR A 47 7.78 14.46 19.04
C THR A 47 7.95 13.75 17.72
N ILE A 48 8.48 14.47 16.74
CA ILE A 48 8.88 13.91 15.47
C ILE A 48 10.21 14.50 15.01
N GLU A 49 11.08 13.64 14.50
CA GLU A 49 12.45 13.98 14.13
C GLU A 49 12.80 13.42 12.75
N ALA A 50 13.20 14.31 11.84
CA ALA A 50 13.83 14.00 10.56
C ALA A 50 15.34 14.26 10.66
N SER A 51 16.16 13.43 10.01
CA SER A 51 17.61 13.63 9.92
C SER A 51 18.05 13.79 8.48
N SER A 52 18.92 14.77 8.22
CA SER A 52 19.45 15.02 6.87
C SER A 52 20.12 13.76 6.31
N GLY A 53 19.80 13.39 5.06
CA GLY A 53 20.29 12.18 4.40
C GLY A 53 19.53 10.90 4.76
N SER A 54 18.62 10.93 5.74
CA SER A 54 17.81 9.77 6.13
C SER A 54 16.39 9.88 5.55
N ALA A 55 15.85 8.75 5.06
CA ALA A 55 14.43 8.66 4.69
C ALA A 55 13.52 8.43 5.91
N ALA A 56 14.07 8.02 7.05
CA ALA A 56 13.28 7.71 8.23
C ALA A 56 12.87 8.97 8.99
N LEU A 57 11.62 8.98 9.46
CA LEU A 57 11.09 9.86 10.50
C LEU A 57 10.90 9.06 11.78
N VAL A 58 11.45 9.54 12.89
CA VAL A 58 11.23 8.93 14.22
C VAL A 58 10.11 9.72 14.90
N VAL A 59 9.01 9.05 15.19
CA VAL A 59 7.79 9.61 15.80
C VAL A 59 7.62 9.01 17.19
N ASN A 60 7.71 9.82 18.24
CA ASN A 60 7.41 9.38 19.61
C ASN A 60 6.05 9.97 20.03
N LEU A 61 5.10 9.13 20.40
CA LEU A 61 3.76 9.56 20.79
C LEU A 61 3.70 9.84 22.29
N ALA A 62 2.98 10.90 22.67
CA ALA A 62 2.77 11.28 24.06
C ALA A 62 1.65 10.48 24.75
N SER A 63 0.66 10.03 23.96
CA SER A 63 -0.50 9.27 24.42
C SER A 63 -0.34 7.77 24.12
N TYR A 64 -1.05 6.96 24.90
CA TYR A 64 -1.15 5.52 24.69
C TYR A 64 -2.34 5.20 23.78
N GLU A 65 -2.06 4.56 22.65
CA GLU A 65 -3.06 4.02 21.73
C GLU A 65 -3.35 2.55 22.06
N LYS A 66 -4.59 2.12 21.84
CA LYS A 66 -5.09 0.84 22.38
C LYS A 66 -4.62 -0.37 21.59
N ASN A 67 -4.32 -0.19 20.30
CA ASN A 67 -3.86 -1.22 19.39
C ASN A 67 -2.88 -0.65 18.37
N LEU A 68 -2.23 -1.54 17.61
CA LEU A 68 -1.16 -1.16 16.68
C LEU A 68 -1.66 -0.36 15.48
N ASP A 69 -2.91 -0.56 15.03
CA ASP A 69 -3.49 0.21 13.94
C ASP A 69 -3.75 1.66 14.37
N GLU A 70 -4.33 1.86 15.56
CA GLU A 70 -4.51 3.19 16.16
C GLU A 70 -3.16 3.89 16.38
N LEU A 71 -2.15 3.15 16.83
CA LEU A 71 -0.77 3.65 17.01
C LEU A 71 -0.17 4.12 15.67
N LEU A 72 -0.25 3.30 14.62
CA LEU A 72 0.23 3.68 13.29
C LEU A 72 -0.51 4.91 12.76
N GLN A 73 -1.84 4.95 12.90
CA GLN A 73 -2.66 6.10 12.49
C GLN A 73 -2.26 7.38 13.22
N ALA A 74 -2.07 7.33 14.55
CA ALA A 74 -1.65 8.47 15.34
C ALA A 74 -0.25 8.97 14.94
N ALA A 75 0.68 8.05 14.69
CA ALA A 75 2.03 8.38 14.23
C ALA A 75 2.03 9.03 12.83
N VAL A 76 1.25 8.48 11.89
CA VAL A 76 1.09 9.04 10.53
C VAL A 76 0.47 10.44 10.60
N ALA A 77 -0.58 10.63 11.41
CA ALA A 77 -1.23 11.92 11.56
C ALA A 77 -0.26 12.99 12.10
N LEU A 78 0.53 12.66 13.13
CA LEU A 78 1.56 13.57 13.64
C LEU A 78 2.63 13.86 12.60
N ALA A 79 3.05 12.85 11.83
CA ALA A 79 4.03 13.04 10.77
C ALA A 79 3.55 13.94 9.64
N GLN A 80 2.32 13.78 9.18
CA GLN A 80 1.73 14.65 8.15
C GLN A 80 1.64 16.10 8.65
N GLN A 81 1.17 16.33 9.87
CA GLN A 81 1.13 17.68 10.44
C GLN A 81 2.52 18.34 10.52
N ALA A 82 3.56 17.56 10.81
CA ALA A 82 4.92 18.07 10.84
C ALA A 82 5.45 18.38 9.43
N LEU A 83 5.20 17.50 8.46
CA LEU A 83 5.54 17.71 7.05
C LEU A 83 4.85 18.96 6.49
N ASP A 84 3.57 19.18 6.79
CA ASP A 84 2.82 20.36 6.38
C ASP A 84 3.46 21.65 6.91
N ARG A 85 3.80 21.67 8.21
CA ARG A 85 4.48 22.82 8.84
C ARG A 85 5.85 23.06 8.23
N TRP A 86 6.64 22.01 8.06
CA TRP A 86 7.97 22.15 7.44
C TRP A 86 7.88 22.62 5.98
N ALA A 87 6.86 22.20 5.24
CA ALA A 87 6.63 22.65 3.87
C ALA A 87 6.27 24.14 3.82
N ILE A 88 5.33 24.60 4.65
CA ILE A 88 4.93 26.01 4.73
C ILE A 88 6.09 26.92 5.14
N HIS A 89 6.98 26.45 6.01
CA HIS A 89 8.18 27.20 6.41
C HIS A 89 9.33 27.10 5.40
N GLY A 90 9.15 26.43 4.25
CA GLY A 90 10.20 26.26 3.24
C GLY A 90 11.37 25.39 3.72
N ASN A 91 11.18 24.58 4.76
CA ASN A 91 12.21 23.73 5.33
C ASN A 91 12.37 22.44 4.54
N MET A 92 11.27 21.73 4.31
CA MET A 92 11.26 20.44 3.62
C MET A 92 9.90 20.19 2.98
N SER A 93 9.88 19.74 1.72
CA SER A 93 8.68 19.23 1.04
C SER A 93 8.94 17.78 0.64
N ARG A 94 8.33 16.86 1.38
CA ARG A 94 8.43 15.41 1.20
C ARG A 94 7.07 14.80 1.47
N VAL A 95 6.86 13.61 0.91
CA VAL A 95 5.70 12.77 1.21
C VAL A 95 6.17 11.48 1.85
N LEU A 96 5.35 10.94 2.74
CA LEU A 96 5.55 9.61 3.30
C LEU A 96 5.45 8.57 2.18
N ASP A 97 6.29 7.55 2.25
CA ASP A 97 5.98 6.28 1.60
C ASP A 97 4.72 5.66 2.24
N PRO A 98 4.03 4.74 1.55
CA PRO A 98 2.85 4.09 2.10
C PRO A 98 3.18 3.42 3.44
N SER A 99 2.71 4.01 4.54
CA SER A 99 3.06 3.58 5.90
C SER A 99 2.52 2.21 6.25
N GLU A 100 1.46 1.76 5.59
CA GLU A 100 0.95 0.38 5.69
C GLU A 100 2.00 -0.63 5.23
N ASP A 101 2.84 -0.24 4.26
CA ASP A 101 3.74 -1.13 3.56
C ASP A 101 5.07 -1.29 4.26
N ARG A 102 5.52 -0.26 4.98
CA ARG A 102 6.82 -0.25 5.62
C ARG A 102 6.81 0.68 6.82
N HIS A 103 7.02 0.11 7.99
CA HIS A 103 7.13 0.88 9.24
C HIS A 103 7.81 0.06 10.33
N ILE A 104 8.19 0.75 11.40
CA ILE A 104 8.55 0.11 12.67
C ILE A 104 7.65 0.70 13.73
N LEU A 105 6.94 -0.11 14.50
CA LEU A 105 6.18 0.35 15.67
C LEU A 105 6.90 -0.07 16.94
N TRP A 106 6.75 0.71 18.00
CA TRP A 106 7.05 0.25 19.35
C TRP A 106 5.95 0.59 20.33
N TRP A 107 5.80 -0.25 21.34
CA TRP A 107 4.86 -0.04 22.42
C TRP A 107 5.35 -0.67 23.73
N SER A 108 4.82 -0.20 24.85
CA SER A 108 5.03 -0.78 26.17
C SER A 108 3.78 -1.54 26.59
N ASP A 109 3.93 -2.81 26.90
CA ASP A 109 2.92 -3.65 27.52
C ASP A 109 3.31 -3.92 28.98
N SER A 110 2.36 -3.86 29.92
CA SER A 110 2.65 -4.04 31.34
C SER A 110 3.09 -5.47 31.71
N SER A 111 2.73 -6.45 30.90
CA SER A 111 3.04 -7.88 31.12
C SER A 111 4.29 -8.34 30.37
N VAL A 112 4.54 -7.79 29.18
CA VAL A 112 5.64 -8.21 28.30
C VAL A 112 6.81 -7.21 28.30
N GLY A 113 6.60 -6.00 28.79
CA GLY A 113 7.55 -4.91 28.71
C GLY A 113 7.50 -4.21 27.35
N ARG A 114 8.60 -3.55 26.99
CA ARG A 114 8.69 -2.80 25.73
C ARG A 114 8.89 -3.74 24.55
N SER A 115 8.07 -3.62 23.52
CA SER A 115 8.15 -4.42 22.30
C SER A 115 8.30 -3.52 21.07
N CYS A 116 8.91 -4.04 20.02
CA CYS A 116 8.88 -3.41 18.69
C CYS A 116 8.45 -4.39 17.61
N ARG A 117 7.86 -3.86 16.54
CA ARG A 117 7.47 -4.61 15.33
C ARG A 117 8.07 -3.94 14.11
N MET A 118 8.87 -4.68 13.35
CA MET A 118 9.33 -4.28 12.02
C MET A 118 8.37 -4.90 11.00
N HIS A 119 7.74 -4.07 10.19
CA HIS A 119 6.76 -4.51 9.19
C HIS A 119 7.21 -4.11 7.80
N THR A 120 7.10 -5.06 6.86
CA THR A 120 7.18 -4.79 5.43
C THR A 120 6.09 -5.58 4.69
N SER A 121 5.50 -5.00 3.65
CA SER A 121 4.51 -5.62 2.77
C SER A 121 4.91 -5.49 1.31
N TYR A 122 4.92 -6.60 0.58
CA TYR A 122 5.30 -6.66 -0.84
C TYR A 122 4.10 -6.98 -1.73
N GLY A 123 3.92 -6.19 -2.79
CA GLY A 123 3.00 -6.48 -3.88
C GLY A 123 3.53 -7.61 -4.74
N LEU A 124 2.81 -8.73 -4.81
CA LEU A 124 3.14 -9.82 -5.72
C LEU A 124 2.44 -9.62 -7.06
N THR A 125 3.24 -9.52 -8.11
CA THR A 125 2.77 -9.54 -9.49
C THR A 125 3.22 -10.83 -10.16
N MET A 126 2.25 -11.60 -10.68
CA MET A 126 2.53 -12.77 -11.51
C MET A 126 2.08 -12.51 -12.93
N THR A 127 2.91 -12.94 -13.88
CA THR A 127 2.55 -12.93 -15.31
C THR A 127 2.28 -14.35 -15.73
N LEU A 128 1.01 -14.68 -15.97
CA LEU A 128 0.62 -15.92 -16.62
C LEU A 128 0.66 -15.69 -18.13
N SER A 129 1.41 -16.52 -18.84
CA SER A 129 1.34 -16.60 -20.31
C SER A 129 0.65 -17.90 -20.69
N ALA A 130 -0.26 -17.82 -21.66
CA ALA A 130 -0.90 -18.97 -22.27
C ALA A 130 -0.78 -18.81 -23.78
N GLU A 131 -0.22 -19.81 -24.44
CA GLU A 131 -0.10 -19.84 -25.88
C GLU A 131 -1.21 -20.70 -26.47
N ALA A 132 -2.08 -20.10 -27.27
CA ALA A 132 -3.10 -20.83 -28.02
C ALA A 132 -2.56 -21.13 -29.43
N GLN A 133 -2.50 -22.41 -29.78
CA GLN A 133 -2.17 -22.84 -31.15
C GLN A 133 -3.46 -23.10 -31.92
N VAL A 134 -3.61 -22.45 -33.07
CA VAL A 134 -4.74 -22.70 -33.98
C VAL A 134 -4.30 -23.77 -34.98
N GLN A 135 -5.00 -24.91 -35.01
CA GLN A 135 -4.81 -25.92 -36.05
C GLN A 135 -5.87 -25.77 -37.14
N ASP A 136 -5.47 -25.97 -38.39
CA ASP A 136 -6.42 -26.11 -39.49
C ASP A 136 -7.05 -27.51 -39.54
N SER A 137 -8.00 -27.72 -40.46
CA SER A 137 -8.69 -29.00 -40.63
C SER A 137 -7.78 -30.19 -40.95
N ASN A 138 -6.54 -29.92 -41.35
CA ASN A 138 -5.53 -30.93 -41.68
C ASN A 138 -4.51 -31.12 -40.54
N GLY A 139 -4.72 -30.49 -39.38
CA GLY A 139 -3.84 -30.56 -38.21
C GLY A 139 -2.61 -29.65 -38.29
N ASN A 140 -2.49 -28.78 -39.30
CA ASN A 140 -1.35 -27.88 -39.40
C ASN A 140 -1.54 -26.68 -38.48
N ILE A 141 -0.52 -26.36 -37.69
CA ILE A 141 -0.50 -25.15 -36.87
C ILE A 141 -0.45 -23.93 -37.80
N ARG A 142 -1.43 -23.04 -37.67
CA ARG A 142 -1.42 -21.73 -38.32
C ARG A 142 -0.91 -20.67 -37.34
N PRO A 143 0.05 -19.82 -37.76
CA PRO A 143 0.41 -18.66 -36.95
C PRO A 143 -0.80 -17.73 -36.86
N SER A 144 -1.25 -17.45 -35.64
CA SER A 144 -2.24 -16.40 -35.42
C SER A 144 -1.57 -15.06 -35.74
N LEU A 145 -2.19 -14.28 -36.63
CA LEU A 145 -1.76 -12.89 -36.82
C LEU A 145 -1.97 -12.17 -35.49
N PRO A 146 -0.97 -11.43 -34.97
CA PRO A 146 -1.17 -10.66 -33.75
C PRO A 146 -2.32 -9.69 -33.99
N PRO A 147 -3.27 -9.57 -33.04
CA PRO A 147 -4.38 -8.64 -33.20
C PRO A 147 -3.83 -7.22 -33.40
N SER A 148 -4.43 -6.47 -34.33
CA SER A 148 -4.06 -5.08 -34.53
C SER A 148 -4.16 -4.33 -33.20
N PRO A 149 -3.15 -3.52 -32.84
CA PRO A 149 -3.20 -2.77 -31.60
C PRO A 149 -4.42 -1.84 -31.63
N PRO A 150 -5.21 -1.79 -30.54
CA PRO A 150 -6.38 -0.94 -30.47
C PRO A 150 -5.98 0.53 -30.60
N ALA A 151 -6.85 1.32 -31.23
CA ALA A 151 -6.64 2.76 -31.37
C ALA A 151 -6.53 3.40 -29.98
N TRP A 152 -5.58 4.32 -29.82
CA TRP A 152 -5.39 5.02 -28.56
C TRP A 152 -6.62 5.88 -28.23
N HIS A 153 -7.06 5.83 -26.98
CA HIS A 153 -8.14 6.65 -26.44
C HIS A 153 -7.65 7.49 -25.25
N LEU A 154 -8.17 8.71 -25.09
CA LEU A 154 -7.72 9.65 -24.05
C LEU A 154 -7.82 9.07 -22.63
N SER A 155 -8.87 8.27 -22.38
CA SER A 155 -9.08 7.62 -21.08
C SER A 155 -7.90 6.73 -20.65
N PHE A 156 -7.14 6.18 -21.60
CA PHE A 156 -6.01 5.30 -21.31
C PHE A 156 -4.90 6.02 -20.54
N ARG A 157 -4.71 7.32 -20.79
CA ARG A 157 -3.73 8.13 -20.08
C ARG A 157 -4.09 8.25 -18.60
N TYR A 158 -5.35 8.58 -18.30
CA TYR A 158 -5.84 8.73 -16.94
C TYR A 158 -5.84 7.39 -16.20
N PHE A 159 -6.27 6.31 -16.87
CA PHE A 159 -6.20 4.98 -16.29
C PHE A 159 -4.76 4.59 -15.91
N ARG A 160 -3.78 4.82 -16.80
CA ARG A 160 -2.36 4.56 -16.52
C ARG A 160 -1.87 5.39 -15.33
N LEU A 161 -2.20 6.68 -15.28
CA LEU A 161 -1.79 7.56 -14.17
C LEU A 161 -2.36 7.06 -12.83
N ALA A 162 -3.62 6.62 -12.83
CA ALA A 162 -4.27 6.03 -11.66
C ALA A 162 -3.57 4.74 -11.18
N GLN A 163 -3.01 3.92 -12.07
CA GLN A 163 -2.22 2.74 -11.69
C GLN A 163 -0.82 3.10 -11.15
N SER A 164 -0.27 4.26 -11.56
CA SER A 164 1.12 4.62 -11.26
C SER A 164 1.31 5.44 -9.97
N THR A 165 0.22 5.96 -9.40
CA THR A 165 0.28 6.78 -8.19
C THR A 165 0.05 5.92 -6.95
N THR A 166 0.79 6.20 -5.88
CA THR A 166 0.63 5.54 -4.57
C THR A 166 -0.37 6.26 -3.67
N ASP A 167 -0.81 7.45 -4.07
CA ASP A 167 -1.84 8.21 -3.37
C ASP A 167 -3.24 7.81 -3.85
N MET A 168 -4.05 7.31 -2.93
CA MET A 168 -5.38 6.78 -3.23
C MET A 168 -6.36 7.87 -3.70
N VAL A 169 -6.18 9.12 -3.22
CA VAL A 169 -7.02 10.25 -3.62
C VAL A 169 -6.72 10.62 -5.07
N ASP A 170 -5.44 10.71 -5.44
CA ASP A 170 -5.00 10.96 -6.81
C ASP A 170 -5.35 9.80 -7.76
N ALA A 171 -5.21 8.55 -7.30
CA ALA A 171 -5.66 7.38 -8.04
C ALA A 171 -7.16 7.50 -8.37
N PHE A 172 -7.99 7.80 -7.36
CA PHE A 172 -9.42 8.01 -7.56
C PHE A 172 -9.71 9.13 -8.57
N ARG A 173 -9.05 10.29 -8.45
CA ARG A 173 -9.22 11.42 -9.38
C ARG A 173 -8.91 11.01 -10.81
N ASN A 174 -7.82 10.30 -11.02
CA ASN A 174 -7.44 9.82 -12.35
C ASN A 174 -8.39 8.73 -12.87
N TYR A 175 -8.84 7.79 -12.05
CA TYR A 175 -9.89 6.83 -12.48
C TYR A 175 -11.19 7.53 -12.85
N TYR A 176 -11.58 8.58 -12.11
CA TYR A 176 -12.78 9.35 -12.40
C TYR A 176 -12.66 10.04 -13.76
N LEU A 177 -11.53 10.67 -14.06
CA LEU A 177 -11.26 11.27 -15.37
C LEU A 177 -11.23 10.23 -16.50
N ALA A 178 -10.73 9.02 -16.24
CA ALA A 178 -10.78 7.91 -17.19
C ALA A 178 -12.23 7.50 -17.49
N LEU A 179 -13.06 7.37 -16.45
CA LEU A 179 -14.49 7.09 -16.58
C LEU A 179 -15.21 8.20 -17.35
N GLU A 180 -14.98 9.47 -16.98
CA GLU A 180 -15.61 10.61 -17.64
C GLU A 180 -15.26 10.67 -19.14
N ALA A 181 -14.00 10.41 -19.50
CA ALA A 181 -13.56 10.36 -20.89
C ALA A 181 -14.21 9.24 -21.69
N ILE A 182 -14.38 8.03 -21.12
CA ILE A 182 -15.07 6.94 -21.83
C ILE A 182 -16.58 7.19 -21.92
N LEU A 183 -17.19 7.76 -20.87
CA LEU A 183 -18.60 8.16 -20.87
C LEU A 183 -18.88 9.22 -21.96
N SER A 184 -17.97 10.16 -22.17
CA SER A 184 -18.06 11.15 -23.25
C SER A 184 -17.99 10.54 -24.66
N THR A 185 -17.40 9.35 -24.80
CA THR A 185 -17.42 8.60 -26.07
C THR A 185 -18.71 7.83 -26.25
N ILE A 186 -19.25 7.25 -25.17
CA ILE A 186 -20.52 6.51 -25.18
C ILE A 186 -21.71 7.45 -25.40
N GLU A 187 -21.71 8.60 -24.73
CA GLU A 187 -22.73 9.63 -24.81
C GLU A 187 -22.02 11.00 -24.90
N PRO A 188 -21.76 11.51 -26.11
CA PRO A 188 -21.12 12.80 -26.29
C PRO A 188 -21.90 13.93 -25.63
N PRO A 189 -21.24 14.82 -24.85
CA PRO A 189 -21.91 15.98 -24.30
C PRO A 189 -22.44 16.85 -25.45
N PRO A 190 -23.70 17.31 -25.38
CA PRO A 190 -24.23 18.18 -26.42
C PRO A 190 -23.40 19.47 -26.45
N LEU A 191 -22.99 19.91 -27.63
CA LEU A 191 -22.20 21.12 -27.82
C LEU A 191 -23.05 22.23 -28.45
N ARG A 192 -22.80 23.46 -28.04
CA ARG A 192 -23.29 24.66 -28.71
C ARG A 192 -22.45 24.91 -29.96
N ALA A 193 -22.90 25.83 -30.81
CA ALA A 193 -22.19 26.20 -32.04
C ALA A 193 -20.77 26.76 -31.80
N ASP A 194 -20.48 27.27 -30.59
CA ASP A 194 -19.16 27.74 -30.17
C ASP A 194 -18.25 26.62 -29.61
N GLY A 195 -18.70 25.36 -29.67
CA GLY A 195 -17.97 24.20 -29.17
C GLY A 195 -18.02 24.00 -27.65
N ARG A 196 -18.78 24.83 -26.90
CA ARG A 196 -18.94 24.66 -25.45
C ARG A 196 -20.09 23.71 -25.11
N PRO A 197 -20.05 23.01 -23.96
CA PRO A 197 -21.16 22.18 -23.51
C PRO A 197 -22.49 22.95 -23.43
N ALA A 198 -23.55 22.34 -23.96
CA ALA A 198 -24.92 22.80 -23.86
C ALA A 198 -25.59 22.11 -22.65
N GLY A 199 -26.20 22.87 -21.75
CA GLY A 199 -26.90 22.31 -20.58
C GLY A 199 -26.00 22.09 -19.35
N LYS A 200 -26.53 21.38 -18.35
CA LYS A 200 -25.84 21.16 -17.08
C LYS A 200 -25.04 19.85 -17.15
N GLU A 201 -23.82 19.86 -16.62
CA GLU A 201 -22.95 18.68 -16.50
C GLU A 201 -23.68 17.49 -15.86
N LYS A 202 -24.48 17.75 -14.82
CA LYS A 202 -25.28 16.72 -14.15
C LYS A 202 -26.27 16.02 -15.09
N ASP A 203 -26.91 16.78 -15.98
CA ASP A 203 -27.94 16.24 -16.88
C ASP A 203 -27.29 15.34 -17.95
N TRP A 204 -26.13 15.76 -18.46
CA TRP A 204 -25.31 14.93 -19.35
C TRP A 204 -24.82 13.68 -18.65
N LEU A 205 -24.27 13.79 -17.44
CA LEU A 205 -23.76 12.65 -16.69
C LEU A 205 -24.86 11.61 -16.44
N ASP A 206 -26.09 12.06 -16.13
CA ASP A 206 -27.24 11.18 -15.97
C ASP A 206 -27.64 10.48 -17.28
N ALA A 207 -27.51 11.15 -18.42
CA ALA A 207 -27.70 10.52 -19.72
C ALA A 207 -26.60 9.50 -20.03
N ALA A 208 -25.33 9.84 -19.77
CA ALA A 208 -24.19 8.97 -20.00
C ALA A 208 -24.22 7.70 -19.16
N PHE A 209 -24.60 7.77 -17.88
CA PHE A 209 -24.79 6.59 -17.04
C PHE A 209 -25.93 5.69 -17.54
N ARG A 210 -27.04 6.27 -18.04
CA ARG A 210 -28.12 5.48 -18.66
C ARG A 210 -27.67 4.81 -19.96
N ALA A 211 -26.84 5.47 -20.76
CA ALA A 211 -26.28 4.88 -21.97
C ALA A 211 -25.30 3.74 -21.63
N ALA A 212 -24.42 3.95 -20.64
CA ALA A 212 -23.50 2.94 -20.12
C ALA A 212 -24.23 1.71 -19.56
N ALA A 213 -25.38 1.89 -18.90
CA ALA A 213 -26.19 0.78 -18.37
C ALA A 213 -26.77 -0.14 -19.46
N LYS A 214 -26.75 0.27 -20.73
CA LYS A 214 -27.09 -0.59 -21.86
C LYS A 214 -25.92 -1.47 -22.33
N LEU A 215 -24.69 -1.14 -21.92
CA LEU A 215 -23.46 -1.85 -22.30
C LEU A 215 -22.98 -2.81 -21.22
N VAL A 216 -23.20 -2.48 -19.94
CA VAL A 216 -22.75 -3.28 -18.79
C VAL A 216 -23.84 -3.39 -17.73
N ASN A 217 -23.84 -4.49 -16.96
CA ASN A 217 -24.80 -4.68 -15.86
C ASN A 217 -24.32 -3.97 -14.58
N PHE A 218 -24.99 -2.87 -14.22
CA PHE A 218 -24.61 -2.09 -13.03
C PHE A 218 -24.73 -2.85 -11.71
N ALA A 219 -25.52 -3.93 -11.65
CA ALA A 219 -25.66 -4.75 -10.44
C ALA A 219 -24.33 -5.40 -10.03
N ASP A 220 -23.42 -5.63 -10.97
CA ASP A 220 -22.10 -6.24 -10.73
C ASP A 220 -21.15 -5.31 -9.95
N TYR A 221 -21.52 -4.03 -9.83
CA TYR A 221 -20.73 -2.99 -9.16
C TYR A 221 -21.42 -2.45 -7.90
N ALA A 222 -22.62 -2.92 -7.58
CA ALA A 222 -23.35 -2.52 -6.39
C ALA A 222 -23.31 -3.64 -5.34
N PRO A 223 -23.53 -3.35 -4.05
CA PRO A 223 -23.80 -4.38 -3.06
C PRO A 223 -24.95 -5.30 -3.53
N PRO A 224 -24.93 -6.59 -3.17
CA PRO A 224 -26.02 -7.51 -3.52
C PRO A 224 -27.38 -6.95 -3.12
N ASN A 225 -28.40 -7.18 -3.96
CA ASN A 225 -29.79 -6.74 -3.75
C ASN A 225 -29.99 -5.22 -3.68
N THR A 226 -29.04 -4.41 -4.17
CA THR A 226 -29.19 -2.94 -4.22
C THR A 226 -30.31 -2.54 -5.19
N PRO A 227 -31.36 -1.81 -4.72
CA PRO A 227 -32.37 -1.24 -5.62
C PRO A 227 -31.76 -0.14 -6.49
N ASN A 228 -32.00 -0.17 -7.81
CA ASN A 228 -31.45 0.79 -8.77
C ASN A 228 -29.90 0.89 -8.69
N PRO A 229 -29.18 -0.18 -9.07
CA PRO A 229 -27.72 -0.25 -8.91
C PRO A 229 -26.98 0.85 -9.70
N ASP A 230 -27.54 1.33 -10.80
CA ASP A 230 -27.05 2.49 -11.55
C ASP A 230 -27.01 3.77 -10.69
N LYS A 231 -28.09 4.06 -9.96
CA LYS A 231 -28.16 5.22 -9.07
C LYS A 231 -27.20 5.10 -7.90
N PHE A 232 -27.06 3.89 -7.35
CA PHE A 232 -26.10 3.62 -6.27
C PHE A 232 -24.66 3.89 -6.74
N VAL A 233 -24.24 3.28 -7.85
CA VAL A 233 -22.87 3.42 -8.38
C VAL A 233 -22.57 4.88 -8.71
N ARG A 234 -23.52 5.58 -9.33
CA ARG A 234 -23.39 7.02 -9.59
C ARG A 234 -23.23 7.82 -8.30
N SER A 235 -24.07 7.57 -7.29
CA SER A 235 -24.00 8.30 -6.01
C SER A 235 -22.69 8.03 -5.29
N ASP A 236 -22.22 6.78 -5.29
CA ASP A 236 -20.96 6.39 -4.67
C ASP A 236 -19.77 7.13 -5.30
N ILE A 237 -19.66 7.09 -6.63
CA ILE A 237 -18.55 7.70 -7.36
C ILE A 237 -18.64 9.23 -7.30
N TYR A 238 -19.81 9.80 -7.61
CA TYR A 238 -19.95 11.23 -7.86
C TYR A 238 -20.31 12.04 -6.61
N ALA A 239 -21.28 11.59 -5.82
CA ALA A 239 -21.71 12.36 -4.65
C ALA A 239 -20.77 12.11 -3.46
N ASN A 240 -20.38 10.85 -3.24
CA ASN A 240 -19.63 10.46 -2.05
C ASN A 240 -18.12 10.56 -2.26
N ALA A 241 -17.57 9.96 -3.30
CA ALA A 241 -16.11 9.94 -3.47
C ALA A 241 -15.57 11.23 -4.11
N ARG A 242 -16.14 11.71 -5.23
CA ARG A 242 -15.68 12.95 -5.89
C ARG A 242 -15.80 14.17 -4.99
N THR A 243 -16.96 14.40 -4.36
CA THR A 243 -17.13 15.59 -3.50
C THR A 243 -16.08 15.66 -2.39
N LEU A 244 -15.77 14.51 -1.78
CA LEU A 244 -14.80 14.43 -0.68
C LEU A 244 -13.34 14.57 -1.14
N THR A 245 -13.05 14.14 -2.37
CA THR A 245 -11.68 14.16 -2.93
C THR A 245 -11.37 15.42 -3.74
N PHE A 246 -12.35 16.22 -4.17
CA PHE A 246 -12.16 17.42 -4.99
C PHE A 246 -12.43 18.74 -4.25
N HIS A 247 -12.79 18.70 -2.97
CA HIS A 247 -13.08 19.90 -2.17
C HIS A 247 -12.36 19.90 -0.82
N ALA A 248 -12.00 21.10 -0.34
CA ALA A 248 -11.28 21.32 0.92
C ALA A 248 -11.94 22.43 1.78
N LYS A 249 -13.26 22.62 1.67
CA LYS A 249 -13.98 23.68 2.40
C LYS A 249 -13.94 23.41 3.89
N ALA A 250 -13.60 24.43 4.69
CA ALA A 250 -13.63 24.33 6.14
C ALA A 250 -15.02 23.92 6.65
N GLY A 251 -15.06 22.95 7.57
CA GLY A 251 -16.31 22.41 8.15
C GLY A 251 -17.04 21.38 7.28
N ALA A 252 -16.59 21.14 6.04
CA ALA A 252 -17.09 20.03 5.25
C ALA A 252 -16.36 18.73 5.62
N LEU A 253 -17.02 17.59 5.44
CA LEU A 253 -16.32 16.31 5.38
C LEU A 253 -15.41 16.35 4.14
N VAL A 254 -14.12 16.10 4.33
CA VAL A 254 -13.10 16.09 3.27
C VAL A 254 -12.23 14.86 3.45
N MET A 255 -11.71 14.35 2.34
CA MET A 255 -10.78 13.23 2.33
C MET A 255 -9.37 13.77 2.14
N LEU A 256 -8.58 13.73 3.22
CA LEU A 256 -7.20 14.19 3.18
C LEU A 256 -6.29 13.11 2.58
N PRO A 257 -5.33 13.49 1.71
CA PRO A 257 -4.28 12.58 1.27
C PRO A 257 -3.58 11.92 2.46
N HIS A 258 -3.21 10.64 2.32
CA HIS A 258 -2.52 9.83 3.34
C HIS A 258 -3.23 9.66 4.69
N GLU A 259 -4.49 10.05 4.83
CA GLU A 259 -5.29 9.72 6.02
C GLU A 259 -5.86 8.30 5.89
N HIS A 260 -5.60 7.46 6.89
CA HIS A 260 -5.96 6.04 6.85
C HIS A 260 -7.47 5.78 6.68
N GLN A 261 -8.33 6.45 7.45
CA GLN A 261 -9.79 6.31 7.33
C GLN A 261 -10.30 6.70 5.93
N THR A 262 -9.71 7.75 5.36
CA THR A 262 -9.97 8.19 4.00
C THR A 262 -9.58 7.11 2.99
N ARG A 263 -8.39 6.52 3.12
CA ARG A 263 -7.91 5.43 2.25
C ARG A 263 -8.83 4.22 2.30
N GLN A 264 -9.22 3.76 3.48
CA GLN A 264 -10.13 2.61 3.63
C GLN A 264 -11.47 2.83 2.93
N ARG A 265 -12.08 4.02 3.12
CA ARG A 265 -13.34 4.39 2.46
C ARG A 265 -13.20 4.44 0.94
N LEU A 266 -12.10 4.98 0.43
CA LEU A 266 -11.87 5.10 -1.02
C LEU A 266 -11.53 3.77 -1.69
N ARG A 267 -10.90 2.82 -1.00
CA ARG A 267 -10.45 1.54 -1.59
C ARG A 267 -11.58 0.82 -2.32
N THR A 268 -12.77 0.75 -1.71
CA THR A 268 -13.94 0.11 -2.31
C THR A 268 -14.47 0.87 -3.54
N SER A 269 -14.58 2.20 -3.46
CA SER A 269 -15.02 3.03 -4.60
C SER A 269 -14.02 3.00 -5.75
N VAL A 270 -12.72 2.99 -5.47
CA VAL A 270 -11.65 2.85 -6.47
C VAL A 270 -11.73 1.50 -7.17
N LYS A 271 -11.85 0.40 -6.41
CA LYS A 271 -12.00 -0.96 -6.99
C LYS A 271 -13.21 -1.03 -7.93
N ARG A 272 -14.34 -0.49 -7.49
CA ARG A 272 -15.59 -0.42 -8.25
C ARG A 272 -15.42 0.40 -9.53
N LEU A 273 -14.91 1.62 -9.41
CA LEU A 273 -14.71 2.56 -10.50
C LEU A 273 -13.77 2.00 -11.57
N ARG A 274 -12.68 1.36 -11.12
CA ARG A 274 -11.72 0.68 -11.99
C ARG A 274 -12.36 -0.45 -12.78
N GLN A 275 -13.12 -1.33 -12.14
CA GLN A 275 -13.77 -2.45 -12.83
C GLN A 275 -14.78 -1.93 -13.85
N LEU A 276 -15.61 -0.95 -13.46
CA LEU A 276 -16.60 -0.35 -14.35
C LEU A 276 -15.93 0.26 -15.59
N TYR A 277 -14.82 0.98 -15.39
CA TYR A 277 -14.05 1.55 -16.49
C TYR A 277 -13.52 0.48 -17.46
N LEU A 278 -12.96 -0.62 -16.95
CA LEU A 278 -12.42 -1.70 -17.76
C LEU A 278 -13.51 -2.36 -18.61
N ASP A 279 -14.66 -2.66 -18.00
CA ASP A 279 -15.77 -3.32 -18.69
C ASP A 279 -16.43 -2.40 -19.72
N LEU A 280 -16.56 -1.10 -19.43
CA LEU A 280 -17.00 -0.11 -20.41
C LEU A 280 -16.02 0.06 -21.56
N THR A 281 -14.72 0.08 -21.28
CA THR A 281 -13.66 0.18 -22.29
C THR A 281 -13.69 -1.04 -23.22
N GLN A 282 -13.91 -2.23 -22.67
CA GLN A 282 -14.11 -3.44 -23.47
C GLN A 282 -15.38 -3.36 -24.32
N ALA A 283 -16.51 -2.97 -23.74
CA ALA A 283 -17.79 -2.93 -24.44
C ALA A 283 -17.87 -1.86 -25.54
N SER A 284 -17.21 -0.71 -25.34
CA SER A 284 -17.31 0.44 -26.25
C SER A 284 -16.15 0.56 -27.25
N LEU A 285 -14.94 0.15 -26.86
CA LEU A 285 -13.73 0.28 -27.71
C LEU A 285 -13.19 -1.07 -28.18
N GLY A 286 -13.77 -2.20 -27.75
CA GLY A 286 -13.24 -3.54 -28.03
C GLY A 286 -11.90 -3.82 -27.34
N PHE A 287 -11.46 -2.95 -26.43
CA PHE A 287 -10.19 -3.10 -25.73
C PHE A 287 -10.36 -4.04 -24.55
N ARG A 288 -9.81 -5.25 -24.65
CA ARG A 288 -9.67 -6.15 -23.51
C ARG A 288 -8.34 -5.87 -22.82
N HIS A 289 -8.38 -5.67 -21.50
CA HIS A 289 -7.16 -5.58 -20.70
C HIS A 289 -6.51 -6.97 -20.61
N ILE A 290 -5.50 -7.21 -21.45
CA ILE A 290 -4.72 -8.46 -21.52
C ILE A 290 -3.46 -8.24 -20.67
N GLY A 291 -3.56 -8.49 -19.38
CA GLY A 291 -2.51 -8.19 -18.40
C GLY A 291 -3.13 -7.91 -17.04
N GLY A 292 -2.42 -8.15 -15.95
CA GLY A 292 -3.02 -8.10 -14.61
C GLY A 292 -3.95 -9.29 -14.35
N GLY A 293 -3.48 -10.50 -14.67
CA GLY A 293 -4.00 -11.70 -14.04
C GLY A 293 -3.49 -11.69 -12.61
N GLY A 294 -4.33 -11.24 -11.69
CA GLY A 294 -4.00 -11.29 -10.28
C GLY A 294 -3.88 -12.74 -9.90
N LEU A 295 -3.06 -13.03 -8.91
CA LEU A 295 -3.14 -14.34 -8.27
C LEU A 295 -4.60 -14.58 -7.88
N THR A 296 -5.24 -15.60 -8.45
CA THR A 296 -6.48 -16.11 -7.86
C THR A 296 -6.21 -16.40 -6.39
N THR A 297 -7.18 -16.29 -5.49
CA THR A 297 -6.98 -16.60 -4.07
C THR A 297 -6.28 -17.95 -3.87
N SER A 298 -6.61 -18.96 -4.69
CA SER A 298 -5.94 -20.26 -4.70
C SER A 298 -4.47 -20.24 -5.14
N GLY A 299 -4.14 -19.46 -6.17
CA GLY A 299 -2.75 -19.26 -6.60
C GLY A 299 -1.94 -18.50 -5.54
N PHE A 300 -2.56 -17.51 -4.89
CA PHE A 300 -1.93 -16.76 -3.80
C PHE A 300 -1.64 -17.68 -2.60
N GLU A 301 -2.60 -18.54 -2.27
CA GLU A 301 -2.47 -19.56 -1.24
C GLU A 301 -1.37 -20.58 -1.58
N MET A 302 -1.26 -21.01 -2.84
CA MET A 302 -0.19 -21.90 -3.30
C MET A 302 1.19 -21.26 -3.11
N LEU A 303 1.32 -19.99 -3.47
CA LEU A 303 2.56 -19.25 -3.26
C LEU A 303 2.87 -19.12 -1.76
N ALA A 304 1.90 -18.75 -0.93
CA ALA A 304 2.05 -18.71 0.52
C ALA A 304 2.51 -20.06 1.10
N SER A 305 1.93 -21.17 0.65
CA SER A 305 2.30 -22.52 1.10
C SER A 305 3.73 -22.91 0.73
N THR A 306 4.33 -22.28 -0.28
CA THR A 306 5.74 -22.49 -0.64
C THR A 306 6.68 -21.97 0.44
N TYR A 307 6.28 -20.92 1.17
CA TYR A 307 7.06 -20.34 2.27
C TYR A 307 6.83 -21.08 3.58
N GLU A 308 5.62 -21.59 3.79
CA GLU A 308 5.22 -22.26 5.04
C GLU A 308 6.06 -23.55 5.25
N GLY A 309 6.85 -23.56 6.32
CA GLY A 309 7.71 -24.70 6.68
C GLY A 309 9.06 -24.78 5.95
N HIS A 310 9.32 -23.92 4.96
CA HIS A 310 10.55 -23.93 4.16
C HIS A 310 11.37 -22.64 4.25
N ALA A 311 10.75 -21.51 4.60
CA ALA A 311 11.42 -20.24 4.77
C ALA A 311 11.52 -19.83 6.25
N HIS A 312 12.51 -18.99 6.54
CA HIS A 312 12.67 -18.33 7.84
C HIS A 312 12.65 -16.82 7.66
N LEU A 313 12.27 -16.12 8.72
CA LEU A 313 12.52 -14.69 8.82
C LEU A 313 13.95 -14.48 9.32
N TYR A 314 14.58 -13.39 8.90
CA TYR A 314 15.94 -13.07 9.33
C TYR A 314 16.04 -11.60 9.70
N VAL A 315 16.97 -11.29 10.61
CA VAL A 315 17.49 -9.94 10.83
C VAL A 315 19.02 -9.94 10.71
N SER A 316 19.56 -8.84 10.19
CA SER A 316 20.99 -8.62 10.00
C SER A 316 21.41 -7.25 10.52
N SER A 317 22.59 -7.15 11.11
CA SER A 317 23.22 -5.86 11.44
C SER A 317 23.96 -5.22 10.25
N GLN A 318 24.27 -6.02 9.23
CA GLN A 318 24.98 -5.62 8.02
C GLN A 318 24.03 -5.61 6.82
N PRO A 319 24.27 -4.73 5.84
CA PRO A 319 23.55 -4.86 4.58
C PRO A 319 23.97 -6.17 3.92
N VAL A 320 23.01 -7.04 3.63
CA VAL A 320 23.19 -8.18 2.74
C VAL A 320 23.55 -7.59 1.38
N GLN A 321 24.79 -7.79 0.95
CA GLN A 321 25.19 -7.40 -0.40
C GLN A 321 24.27 -8.12 -1.40
N GLU A 322 23.90 -7.46 -2.51
CA GLU A 322 23.20 -8.12 -3.62
C GLU A 322 24.00 -9.35 -4.03
N ARG A 323 23.55 -10.52 -3.59
CA ARG A 323 24.18 -11.82 -3.87
C ARG A 323 23.62 -12.36 -5.16
N ARG A 324 24.41 -13.16 -5.87
CA ARG A 324 23.91 -13.84 -7.06
C ARG A 324 22.86 -14.88 -6.63
N PRO A 325 21.77 -15.05 -7.39
CA PRO A 325 20.83 -16.15 -7.15
C PRO A 325 21.56 -17.49 -6.99
N GLY A 326 21.25 -18.24 -5.92
CA GLY A 326 21.86 -19.53 -5.61
C GLY A 326 23.16 -19.48 -4.78
N GLU A 327 23.70 -18.31 -4.43
CA GLU A 327 24.77 -18.22 -3.45
C GLU A 327 24.22 -18.46 -2.03
N PRO A 328 24.70 -19.49 -1.29
CA PRO A 328 24.18 -19.81 0.01
C PRO A 328 24.39 -18.66 0.98
N VAL A 329 23.41 -18.47 1.84
CA VAL A 329 23.44 -17.39 2.82
C VAL A 329 24.41 -17.77 3.94
N THR A 330 25.61 -17.14 3.99
CA THR A 330 26.54 -17.38 5.10
C THR A 330 25.93 -16.86 6.42
N PRO A 331 25.70 -17.73 7.43
CA PRO A 331 24.90 -17.40 8.61
C PRO A 331 25.50 -16.41 9.61
N ASP A 332 26.78 -16.06 9.50
CA ASP A 332 27.54 -15.49 10.62
C ASP A 332 27.01 -14.13 11.12
N ASP A 333 26.24 -13.39 10.31
CA ASP A 333 25.60 -12.11 10.67
C ASP A 333 24.06 -12.16 10.71
N LEU A 334 23.46 -13.34 10.54
CA LEU A 334 22.01 -13.49 10.40
C LEU A 334 21.40 -14.26 11.57
N LEU A 335 20.48 -13.60 12.26
CA LEU A 335 19.64 -14.26 13.23
C LEU A 335 18.40 -14.79 12.53
N ALA A 336 18.35 -16.11 12.34
CA ALA A 336 17.17 -16.81 11.86
C ALA A 336 16.07 -16.80 12.92
N ILE A 337 14.85 -16.53 12.49
CA ILE A 337 13.66 -16.41 13.34
C ILE A 337 12.64 -17.42 12.83
N PRO A 338 12.12 -18.30 13.70
CA PRO A 338 11.01 -19.17 13.34
C PRO A 338 9.85 -18.34 12.79
N MET A 339 9.46 -18.67 11.57
CA MET A 339 8.39 -18.00 10.86
C MET A 339 7.09 -18.79 11.04
N PHE A 340 5.99 -18.10 11.29
CA PHE A 340 4.66 -18.68 11.32
C PHE A 340 3.70 -17.79 10.54
N ARG A 341 2.71 -18.41 9.90
CA ARG A 341 1.63 -17.67 9.25
C ARG A 341 0.69 -17.11 10.31
N SER A 342 0.40 -15.82 10.24
CA SER A 342 -0.50 -15.13 11.15
C SER A 342 -1.91 -15.18 10.57
N ALA A 343 -2.71 -16.16 10.99
CA ALA A 343 -4.08 -16.35 10.49
C ALA A 343 -5.01 -15.17 10.80
N ASP A 344 -4.76 -14.45 11.90
CA ASP A 344 -5.46 -13.25 12.35
C ASP A 344 -5.13 -11.99 11.50
N GLN A 345 -4.00 -12.00 10.80
CA GLN A 345 -3.51 -10.90 9.96
C GLN A 345 -3.51 -11.28 8.47
N SER A 346 -4.00 -12.46 8.12
CA SER A 346 -4.15 -12.90 6.73
C SER A 346 -5.61 -12.80 6.30
N ASP A 347 -5.84 -12.46 5.04
CA ASP A 347 -7.16 -12.48 4.40
C ASP A 347 -7.06 -12.97 2.95
N ASP A 348 -8.16 -12.94 2.19
CA ASP A 348 -8.19 -13.41 0.79
C ASP A 348 -7.25 -12.62 -0.15
N THR A 349 -6.66 -11.54 0.34
CA THR A 349 -5.78 -10.61 -0.38
C THR A 349 -4.43 -10.37 0.30
N HIS A 350 -4.19 -10.94 1.49
CA HIS A 350 -2.99 -10.75 2.30
C HIS A 350 -2.55 -12.05 2.95
N VAL A 351 -1.26 -12.40 2.83
CA VAL A 351 -0.66 -13.48 3.60
C VAL A 351 0.43 -12.87 4.45
N THR A 352 0.21 -12.94 5.76
CA THR A 352 1.13 -12.39 6.74
C THR A 352 1.94 -13.51 7.39
N PHE A 353 3.25 -13.37 7.34
CA PHE A 353 4.20 -14.16 8.10
C PHE A 353 4.79 -13.33 9.23
N SER A 354 4.94 -13.91 10.40
CA SER A 354 5.58 -13.22 11.52
C SER A 354 6.49 -14.15 12.33
N GLY A 355 7.38 -13.52 13.10
CA GLY A 355 8.37 -14.18 13.93
C GLY A 355 8.78 -13.27 15.08
N LYS A 356 9.03 -13.84 16.25
CA LYS A 356 9.38 -13.10 17.46
C LYS A 356 10.79 -13.46 17.94
N ILE A 357 11.52 -12.42 18.33
CA ILE A 357 12.87 -12.48 18.89
C ILE A 357 12.77 -12.07 20.37
N PRO A 358 13.05 -12.96 21.33
CA PRO A 358 13.25 -12.54 22.71
C PRO A 358 14.59 -11.82 22.85
N LEU A 359 14.56 -10.60 23.36
CA LEU A 359 15.75 -9.77 23.54
C LEU A 359 16.15 -9.82 25.02
N LYS A 360 17.04 -10.76 25.36
CA LYS A 360 17.59 -10.90 26.72
C LYS A 360 18.93 -10.19 26.80
N ASP A 361 18.98 -8.96 27.31
CA ASP A 361 20.20 -8.18 27.56
C ASP A 361 21.21 -8.18 26.40
N THR A 362 20.71 -8.17 25.16
CA THR A 362 21.55 -8.22 23.96
C THR A 362 21.61 -6.85 23.29
N SER A 363 22.80 -6.44 22.86
CA SER A 363 23.04 -5.30 21.97
C SER A 363 22.70 -5.64 20.52
N THR A 364 21.49 -6.18 20.31
CA THR A 364 21.04 -6.59 18.98
C THR A 364 20.81 -5.35 18.13
N ARG A 365 21.51 -5.29 16.99
CA ARG A 365 21.38 -4.20 16.01
C ARG A 365 20.82 -4.77 14.72
N VAL A 366 19.80 -4.10 14.18
CA VAL A 366 19.15 -4.49 12.94
C VAL A 366 19.32 -3.37 11.93
N ARG A 367 19.81 -3.70 10.75
CA ARG A 367 19.87 -2.84 9.58
C ARG A 367 18.97 -3.37 8.46
N GLN A 368 18.85 -4.69 8.36
CA GLN A 368 17.99 -5.32 7.38
C GLN A 368 17.22 -6.47 8.01
N PHE A 369 16.05 -6.76 7.44
CA PHE A 369 15.25 -7.93 7.80
C PHE A 369 14.54 -8.47 6.56
N GLY A 370 14.12 -9.72 6.57
CA GLY A 370 13.50 -10.30 5.38
C GLY A 370 13.12 -11.76 5.53
N VAL A 371 12.80 -12.38 4.41
CA VAL A 371 12.45 -13.80 4.29
C VAL A 371 13.44 -14.49 3.34
N ALA A 372 13.98 -15.62 3.77
CA ALA A 372 14.83 -16.46 2.92
C ALA A 372 14.53 -17.94 3.17
N ASP A 373 14.77 -18.76 2.14
CA ASP A 373 14.83 -20.22 2.29
C ASP A 373 16.30 -20.66 2.33
N GLN A 374 16.55 -21.94 2.65
CA GLN A 374 17.93 -22.47 2.79
C GLN A 374 18.74 -22.46 1.48
N ALA A 375 18.10 -22.33 0.32
CA ALA A 375 18.71 -22.38 -1.01
C ALA A 375 18.77 -21.01 -1.71
N ASN A 376 17.94 -20.05 -1.31
CA ASN A 376 17.76 -18.76 -1.96
C ASN A 376 17.39 -17.65 -0.96
N THR A 377 18.06 -16.51 -1.06
CA THR A 377 17.54 -15.26 -0.51
C THR A 377 16.37 -14.81 -1.38
N LEU A 378 15.17 -14.71 -0.80
CA LEU A 378 13.97 -14.37 -1.56
C LEU A 378 13.71 -12.87 -1.54
N ILE A 379 13.62 -12.24 -0.36
CA ILE A 379 13.29 -10.80 -0.24
C ILE A 379 13.89 -10.22 1.05
N TYR A 380 14.51 -9.04 0.96
CA TYR A 380 15.02 -8.29 2.11
C TYR A 380 14.60 -6.82 2.06
N GLU A 381 14.37 -6.27 3.25
CA GLU A 381 14.07 -4.88 3.52
C GLU A 381 15.29 -4.21 4.17
N ASP A 382 15.82 -3.16 3.54
CA ASP A 382 16.84 -2.31 4.16
C ASP A 382 16.19 -1.16 4.91
N LEU A 383 16.42 -1.09 6.23
CA LEU A 383 15.92 0.00 7.07
C LEU A 383 16.50 1.37 6.68
N GLY A 384 17.55 1.42 5.87
CA GLY A 384 18.29 2.62 5.48
C GLY A 384 19.16 3.18 6.60
N ALA A 385 19.10 2.58 7.79
CA ALA A 385 19.86 2.93 8.97
C ALA A 385 19.91 1.74 9.94
N THR A 386 20.55 1.93 11.10
CA THR A 386 20.59 0.90 12.14
C THR A 386 19.56 1.18 13.24
N LEU A 387 18.71 0.19 13.49
CA LEU A 387 17.86 0.06 14.67
C LEU A 387 18.66 -0.65 15.77
N ASP A 388 18.86 0.03 16.88
CA ASP A 388 19.39 -0.55 18.11
C ASP A 388 18.20 -1.00 18.98
N LEU A 389 18.14 -2.31 19.27
CA LEU A 389 17.04 -2.93 20.01
C LEU A 389 17.24 -2.92 21.53
N GLU A 390 18.27 -2.24 22.03
CA GLU A 390 18.53 -2.19 23.47
C GLU A 390 17.35 -1.59 24.27
N GLY A 391 16.93 -2.28 25.33
CA GLY A 391 15.79 -1.89 26.16
C GLY A 391 14.42 -2.36 25.66
N PHE A 392 14.35 -3.06 24.51
CA PHE A 392 13.19 -3.88 24.16
C PHE A 392 13.30 -5.26 24.79
N ALA A 393 12.18 -5.80 25.28
CA ALA A 393 12.06 -7.17 25.73
C ALA A 393 11.86 -8.14 24.56
N HIS A 394 11.16 -7.68 23.51
CA HIS A 394 10.87 -8.47 22.32
C HIS A 394 10.89 -7.62 21.05
N ALA A 395 11.37 -8.22 19.96
CA ALA A 395 11.19 -7.69 18.61
C ALA A 395 10.36 -8.67 17.79
N GLU A 396 9.44 -8.15 17.00
CA GLU A 396 8.63 -8.90 16.05
C GLU A 396 9.02 -8.48 14.63
N VAL A 397 9.21 -9.45 13.76
CA VAL A 397 9.37 -9.23 12.33
C VAL A 397 8.09 -9.70 11.66
N VAL A 398 7.47 -8.83 10.87
CA VAL A 398 6.27 -9.12 10.11
C VAL A 398 6.54 -8.87 8.64
N PHE A 399 6.24 -9.87 7.83
CA PHE A 399 6.40 -9.86 6.40
C PHE A 399 5.04 -10.20 5.76
N ASP A 400 4.45 -9.23 5.09
CA ASP A 400 3.17 -9.38 4.40
C ASP A 400 3.40 -9.51 2.90
N PHE A 401 2.72 -10.45 2.28
CA PHE A 401 2.52 -10.45 0.84
C PHE A 401 1.12 -9.95 0.58
N ARG A 402 0.98 -8.97 -0.31
CA ARG A 402 -0.34 -8.52 -0.74
C ARG A 402 -0.60 -8.93 -2.16
N HIS A 403 -1.84 -9.32 -2.40
CA HIS A 403 -2.41 -9.31 -3.73
C HIS A 403 -2.52 -7.85 -4.18
N ASP A 404 -1.73 -7.46 -5.17
CA ASP A 404 -1.97 -6.20 -5.86
C ASP A 404 -3.27 -6.34 -6.66
N GLY A 405 -4.38 -5.98 -6.00
CA GLY A 405 -5.73 -5.90 -6.54
C GLY A 405 -5.89 -4.95 -7.74
N ALA A 406 -4.77 -4.46 -8.29
CA ALA A 406 -4.61 -3.99 -9.66
C ALA A 406 -4.90 -5.09 -10.71
N SER A 407 -5.67 -6.13 -10.39
CA SER A 407 -5.82 -7.29 -11.28
C SER A 407 -7.07 -8.13 -10.96
N GLY A 408 -8.23 -7.48 -10.83
CA GLY A 408 -9.52 -8.15 -10.71
C GLY A 408 -9.86 -8.88 -12.01
N THR A 409 -9.74 -10.21 -12.02
CA THR A 409 -10.39 -11.06 -13.02
C THR A 409 -11.37 -11.96 -12.29
N GLY A 410 -12.66 -11.61 -12.35
CA GLY A 410 -13.73 -12.57 -12.12
C GLY A 410 -13.82 -13.43 -13.38
N ILE A 411 -13.34 -14.67 -13.33
CA ILE A 411 -13.67 -15.66 -14.35
C ILE A 411 -15.17 -15.95 -14.20
N ARG A 412 -16.00 -15.38 -15.08
CA ARG A 412 -17.40 -15.81 -15.22
C ARG A 412 -17.39 -17.13 -15.98
N HIS A 413 -17.78 -18.20 -15.30
CA HIS A 413 -18.21 -19.41 -15.98
C HIS A 413 -19.51 -19.08 -16.73
N HIS A 414 -19.43 -19.00 -18.05
CA HIS A 414 -20.62 -19.12 -18.88
C HIS A 414 -20.93 -20.62 -19.01
N SER A 415 -21.99 -21.05 -18.32
CA SER A 415 -22.73 -22.27 -18.63
C SER A 415 -23.59 -22.08 -19.86
#